data_AF-A0A3N6NJX3-F1
#
_entry.id   AF-A0A3N6NJX3-F1
#
_cell.length_a   1.000
_cell.length_b   1.000
_cell.length_c   1.000
_cell.angle_alpha   90.00
_cell.angle_beta   90.00
_cell.angle_gamma   90.00
#
_symmetry.space_group_name_H-M   'P 1'
#
loop_
_entity.id
_entity.type
_entity.pdbx_description
1 polymer ?
#
loop_
_entity_poly.entity_id
_entity_poly.type
_entity_poly.pdbx_seq_one_letter_code
_entity_poly.pdbx_strand_id
1 'polypeptide(L)'
;MTALIQFPRNAVALREMQTQGHALIGSTLRALASPFEVAGRCSEELRELRLTSAAQLRRGNLADAKVNHARMLRRAAAVNAAHTALWTVAHPHMVATPVVTVHIAHMMLSVLLRSVGKVKNVETEALLAECIGMFDPTSDVVGKATGMWVPISKHPVILALAVRKLIYGSVFTSAEEFRKAMLAARGTILHLVSDTESWSGLLRNCDRCVFEHDRVAWDAAYARVGADVARVMQDSDEEGYEDDDGEYVPPSPRWAALQAMIGAGNEPPSR
;
A
#
# COMPACT_ATOMS: atom_id res chain seq x y z
N MET A 1 9.42 -30.91 -14.27
CA MET A 1 10.87 -31.08 -13.96
C MET A 1 11.19 -30.22 -12.76
N THR A 2 11.29 -30.81 -11.58
CA THR A 2 11.63 -30.09 -10.34
C THR A 2 13.12 -29.77 -10.37
N ALA A 3 13.48 -28.51 -10.58
CA ALA A 3 14.86 -28.09 -10.43
C ALA A 3 15.28 -28.33 -8.96
N LEU A 4 16.15 -29.31 -8.74
CA LEU A 4 16.80 -29.52 -7.45
C LEU A 4 17.62 -28.26 -7.14
N ILE A 5 17.09 -27.42 -6.25
CA ILE A 5 17.78 -26.24 -5.75
C ILE A 5 19.04 -26.73 -5.03
N GLN A 6 20.20 -26.58 -5.64
CA GLN A 6 21.47 -26.95 -5.02
C GLN A 6 21.83 -25.92 -3.95
N PHE A 7 21.81 -26.37 -2.70
CA PHE A 7 22.25 -25.54 -1.58
C PHE A 7 23.77 -25.32 -1.63
N PRO A 8 24.25 -24.10 -1.35
CA PRO A 8 25.66 -23.88 -1.11
C PRO A 8 26.09 -24.73 0.11
N ARG A 9 27.03 -25.66 -0.13
CA ARG A 9 27.59 -26.53 0.92
C ARG A 9 28.74 -25.87 1.69
N ASN A 10 29.32 -24.79 1.14
CA ASN A 10 30.40 -24.04 1.80
C ASN A 10 29.81 -22.95 2.72
N ALA A 11 30.33 -22.89 3.96
CA ALA A 11 29.98 -21.90 4.98
C ALA A 11 30.14 -20.44 4.49
N VAL A 12 31.09 -20.17 3.60
CA VAL A 12 31.33 -18.83 3.02
C VAL A 12 30.16 -18.40 2.14
N ALA A 13 29.79 -19.23 1.16
CA ALA A 13 28.66 -18.96 0.26
C ALA A 13 27.32 -18.84 1.02
N LEU A 14 27.15 -19.58 2.11
CA LEU A 14 25.99 -19.43 2.98
C LEU A 14 25.96 -18.09 3.72
N ARG A 15 27.10 -17.58 4.22
CA ARG A 15 27.16 -16.25 4.86
C ARG A 15 26.90 -15.13 3.85
N GLU A 16 27.38 -15.29 2.62
CA GLU A 16 27.16 -14.32 1.54
C GLU A 16 25.67 -14.25 1.17
N MET A 17 25.04 -15.39 0.92
CA MET A 17 23.61 -15.47 0.62
C MET A 17 22.73 -14.85 1.72
N GLN A 18 23.15 -14.93 2.97
CA GLN A 18 22.44 -14.28 4.08
C GLN A 18 22.60 -12.79 4.12
N THR A 19 23.81 -12.31 3.89
CA THR A 19 24.08 -10.88 3.79
C THR A 19 23.23 -10.28 2.68
N GLN A 20 23.15 -10.97 1.54
CA GLN A 20 22.28 -10.63 0.42
C GLN A 20 20.79 -10.68 0.81
N GLY A 21 20.34 -11.72 1.52
CA GLY A 21 18.95 -11.84 1.99
C GLY A 21 18.54 -10.72 2.95
N HIS A 22 19.37 -10.38 3.93
CA HIS A 22 19.13 -9.26 4.84
C HIS A 22 19.12 -7.93 4.10
N ALA A 23 20.07 -7.72 3.18
CA ALA A 23 20.11 -6.53 2.34
C ALA A 23 18.84 -6.39 1.50
N LEU A 24 18.34 -7.49 0.93
CA LEU A 24 17.13 -7.54 0.12
C LEU A 24 15.86 -7.27 0.94
N ILE A 25 15.72 -7.88 2.13
CA ILE A 25 14.62 -7.56 3.07
C ILE A 25 14.67 -6.08 3.44
N GLY A 26 15.85 -5.58 3.80
CA GLY A 26 16.06 -4.19 4.18
C GLY A 26 15.74 -3.21 3.06
N SER A 27 16.25 -3.44 1.83
CA SER A 27 15.98 -2.56 0.69
C SER A 27 14.52 -2.57 0.27
N THR A 28 13.88 -3.74 0.25
CA THR A 28 12.47 -3.91 -0.10
C THR A 28 11.56 -3.13 0.87
N LEU A 29 11.83 -3.22 2.17
CA LEU A 29 11.04 -2.49 3.17
C LEU A 29 11.38 -0.99 3.19
N ARG A 30 12.64 -0.60 2.98
CA ARG A 30 13.03 0.82 2.92
C ARG A 30 12.35 1.55 1.76
N ALA A 31 12.16 0.90 0.62
CA ALA A 31 11.45 1.48 -0.52
C ALA A 31 10.00 1.91 -0.19
N LEU A 32 9.39 1.30 0.84
CA LEU A 32 8.04 1.62 1.30
C LEU A 32 8.00 2.23 2.70
N ALA A 33 9.14 2.60 3.29
CA ALA A 33 9.17 3.16 4.64
C ALA A 33 8.30 4.41 4.77
N SER A 34 8.42 5.34 3.82
CA SER A 34 7.59 6.56 3.78
C SER A 34 6.10 6.25 3.57
N PRO A 35 5.68 5.45 2.56
CA PRO A 35 4.29 5.02 2.43
C PRO A 35 3.70 4.36 3.69
N PHE A 36 4.45 3.47 4.37
CA PHE A 36 4.02 2.86 5.61
C PHE A 36 3.83 3.89 6.73
N GLU A 37 4.75 4.84 6.87
CA GLU A 37 4.67 5.90 7.86
C GLU A 37 3.47 6.82 7.61
N VAL A 38 3.27 7.25 6.37
CA VAL A 38 2.14 8.11 5.98
C VAL A 38 0.82 7.41 6.24
N ALA A 39 0.67 6.16 5.81
CA ALA A 39 -0.56 5.39 6.02
C ALA A 39 -0.81 5.10 7.51
N GLY A 40 0.25 4.83 8.29
CA GLY A 40 0.16 4.66 9.74
C GLY A 40 -0.40 5.90 10.43
N ARG A 41 0.09 7.09 10.06
CA ARG A 41 -0.45 8.36 10.57
C ARG A 41 -1.90 8.59 10.15
N CYS A 42 -2.31 8.18 8.94
CA CYS A 42 -3.72 8.24 8.55
C CYS A 42 -4.60 7.39 9.48
N SER A 43 -4.16 6.18 9.84
CA SER A 43 -4.86 5.29 10.77
C SER A 43 -5.03 5.93 12.15
N GLU A 44 -3.97 6.54 12.69
CA GLU A 44 -3.99 7.25 13.97
C GLU A 44 -4.93 8.45 13.93
N GLU A 45 -4.84 9.28 12.88
CA GLU A 45 -5.71 10.44 12.71
C GLU A 45 -7.18 10.07 12.57
N LEU A 46 -7.50 9.00 11.83
CA LEU A 46 -8.87 8.52 11.71
C LEU A 46 -9.44 8.04 13.04
N ARG A 47 -8.60 7.54 13.97
CA ARG A 47 -9.04 7.19 15.34
C ARG A 47 -9.21 8.41 16.23
N GLU A 48 -8.36 9.41 16.09
CA GLU A 48 -8.39 10.65 16.90
C GLU A 48 -9.44 11.64 16.43
N LEU A 49 -9.79 11.59 15.15
CA LEU A 49 -10.87 12.38 14.58
C LEU A 49 -12.16 12.01 15.32
N ARG A 50 -12.61 12.94 16.17
CA ARG A 50 -13.97 12.90 16.72
C ARG A 50 -14.89 12.61 15.55
N LEU A 51 -15.62 11.49 15.62
CA LEU A 51 -16.54 11.03 14.59
C LEU A 51 -17.49 12.17 14.19
N THR A 52 -17.09 13.01 13.24
CA THR A 52 -17.98 13.47 12.21
C THR A 52 -18.21 12.24 11.35
N SER A 53 -19.24 11.48 11.69
CA SER A 53 -19.73 10.43 10.79
C SER A 53 -19.86 11.04 9.38
N ALA A 54 -19.66 10.25 8.32
CA ALA A 54 -19.91 10.72 6.96
C ALA A 54 -21.31 11.37 6.82
N ALA A 55 -22.27 10.94 7.66
CA ALA A 55 -23.59 11.54 7.81
C ALA A 55 -23.59 12.96 8.42
N GLN A 56 -22.71 13.29 9.36
CA GLN A 56 -22.56 14.64 9.93
C GLN A 56 -21.82 15.59 8.99
N LEU A 57 -20.89 15.10 8.18
CA LEU A 57 -20.26 15.91 7.11
C LEU A 57 -21.26 16.20 5.99
N ARG A 58 -22.09 15.22 5.61
CA ARG A 58 -23.23 15.45 4.70
C ARG A 58 -24.27 16.44 5.24
N ARG A 59 -24.31 16.67 6.56
CA ARG A 59 -25.19 17.66 7.22
C ARG A 59 -24.53 19.03 7.40
N GLY A 60 -23.34 19.26 6.84
CA GLY A 60 -22.77 20.61 6.70
C GLY A 60 -22.28 21.24 7.99
N ASN A 61 -21.58 20.51 8.88
CA ASN A 61 -20.80 21.19 9.93
C ASN A 61 -19.56 21.87 9.33
N LEU A 62 -19.77 23.05 8.74
CA LEU A 62 -18.76 23.86 8.08
C LEU A 62 -17.54 24.15 8.99
N ALA A 63 -17.75 24.31 10.30
CA ALA A 63 -16.65 24.57 11.23
C ALA A 63 -15.65 23.39 11.27
N ASP A 64 -16.16 22.16 11.41
CA ASP A 64 -15.33 20.95 11.43
C ASP A 64 -14.71 20.71 10.05
N ALA A 65 -15.46 20.92 8.98
CA ALA A 65 -14.97 20.79 7.61
C ALA A 65 -13.78 21.73 7.36
N LYS A 66 -13.85 22.99 7.79
CA LYS A 66 -12.75 23.96 7.68
C LYS A 66 -11.51 23.51 8.44
N VAL A 67 -11.68 23.04 9.68
CA VAL A 67 -10.56 22.57 10.51
C VAL A 67 -9.88 21.35 9.88
N ASN A 68 -10.67 20.36 9.49
CA ASN A 68 -10.15 19.12 8.88
C ASN A 68 -9.50 19.41 7.52
N HIS A 69 -10.16 20.17 6.65
CA HIS A 69 -9.63 20.60 5.36
C HIS A 69 -8.27 21.29 5.51
N ALA A 70 -8.19 22.35 6.33
CA ALA A 70 -6.94 23.10 6.52
C ALA A 70 -5.80 22.24 7.09
N ARG A 71 -6.11 21.27 7.97
CA ARG A 71 -5.13 20.36 8.57
C ARG A 71 -4.64 19.30 7.59
N MET A 72 -5.55 18.73 6.81
CA MET A 72 -5.31 17.55 5.97
C MET A 72 -4.76 17.93 4.58
N LEU A 73 -5.26 19.01 3.96
CA LEU A 73 -4.99 19.36 2.56
C LEU A 73 -3.51 19.32 2.17
N ARG A 74 -2.62 19.86 3.02
CA ARG A 74 -1.17 19.92 2.76
C ARG A 74 -0.50 18.56 2.58
N ARG A 75 -1.15 17.48 3.01
CA ARG A 75 -0.62 16.10 2.93
C ARG A 75 -1.34 15.26 1.89
N ALA A 76 -2.33 15.81 1.19
CA ALA A 76 -3.14 15.06 0.22
C ALA A 76 -2.27 14.33 -0.80
N ALA A 77 -1.28 15.02 -1.38
CA ALA A 77 -0.39 14.44 -2.38
C ALA A 77 0.45 13.28 -1.80
N ALA A 78 0.98 13.43 -0.60
CA ALA A 78 1.75 12.39 0.08
C ALA A 78 0.89 11.18 0.45
N VAL A 79 -0.35 11.39 0.92
CA VAL A 79 -1.29 10.32 1.24
C VAL A 79 -1.72 9.59 -0.03
N ASN A 80 -2.00 10.30 -1.12
CA ASN A 80 -2.31 9.69 -2.40
C ASN A 80 -1.14 8.85 -2.93
N ALA A 81 0.09 9.36 -2.87
CA ALA A 81 1.28 8.60 -3.26
C ALA A 81 1.48 7.34 -2.40
N ALA A 82 1.22 7.43 -1.09
CA ALA A 82 1.27 6.28 -0.19
C ALA A 82 0.17 5.24 -0.53
N HIS A 83 -1.07 5.70 -0.77
CA HIS A 83 -2.17 4.86 -1.20
C HIS A 83 -1.82 4.13 -2.50
N THR A 84 -1.37 4.82 -3.54
CA THR A 84 -0.97 4.21 -4.81
C THR A 84 0.15 3.18 -4.61
N ALA A 85 1.19 3.52 -3.85
CA ALA A 85 2.31 2.61 -3.59
C ALA A 85 1.84 1.33 -2.86
N LEU A 86 1.03 1.46 -1.82
CA LEU A 86 0.51 0.31 -1.06
C LEU A 86 -0.54 -0.50 -1.83
N TRP A 87 -1.36 0.15 -2.66
CA TRP A 87 -2.37 -0.48 -3.50
C TRP A 87 -1.74 -1.49 -4.46
N THR A 88 -0.64 -1.09 -5.13
CA THR A 88 0.10 -2.01 -6.02
C THR A 88 0.61 -3.26 -5.30
N VAL A 89 1.01 -3.13 -4.04
CA VAL A 89 1.46 -4.26 -3.22
C VAL A 89 0.30 -5.17 -2.81
N ALA A 90 -0.85 -4.59 -2.46
CA ALA A 90 -2.04 -5.32 -2.03
C ALA A 90 -2.74 -6.08 -3.19
N HIS A 91 -2.65 -5.52 -4.41
CA HIS A 91 -3.31 -5.99 -5.62
C HIS A 91 -2.32 -6.22 -6.79
N PRO A 92 -1.33 -7.10 -6.63
CA PRO A 92 -0.27 -7.30 -7.62
C PRO A 92 -0.73 -7.91 -8.96
N HIS A 93 -1.99 -8.36 -9.05
CA HIS A 93 -2.61 -8.87 -10.28
C HIS A 93 -3.32 -7.78 -11.09
N MET A 94 -3.58 -6.62 -10.49
CA MET A 94 -4.23 -5.49 -11.16
C MET A 94 -3.21 -4.54 -11.79
N VAL A 95 -1.97 -4.55 -11.30
CA VAL A 95 -0.89 -3.68 -11.76
C VAL A 95 0.34 -4.56 -12.00
N ALA A 96 1.07 -4.30 -13.09
CA ALA A 96 2.33 -4.97 -13.35
C ALA A 96 3.30 -4.70 -12.20
N THR A 97 3.50 -5.70 -11.35
CA THR A 97 4.36 -5.61 -10.15
C THR A 97 5.40 -6.72 -10.18
N PRO A 98 6.57 -6.49 -9.55
CA PRO A 98 7.59 -7.52 -9.47
C PRO A 98 7.06 -8.73 -8.70
N VAL A 99 7.10 -9.90 -9.33
CA VAL A 99 6.74 -11.17 -8.71
C VAL A 99 7.97 -11.76 -8.03
N VAL A 100 7.80 -12.31 -6.82
CA VAL A 100 8.86 -13.06 -6.15
C VAL A 100 9.25 -14.29 -6.99
N THR A 101 10.50 -14.31 -7.45
CA THR A 101 11.09 -15.51 -8.05
C THR A 101 11.46 -16.53 -6.97
N VAL A 102 11.58 -17.80 -7.34
CA VAL A 102 12.07 -18.89 -6.46
C VAL A 102 13.40 -18.51 -5.80
N HIS A 103 14.30 -17.85 -6.55
CA HIS A 103 15.59 -17.41 -6.03
C HIS A 103 15.45 -16.32 -4.96
N ILE A 104 14.59 -15.31 -5.17
CA ILE A 104 14.29 -14.28 -4.18
C ILE A 104 13.67 -14.89 -2.92
N ALA A 105 12.70 -15.78 -3.08
CA ALA A 105 12.07 -16.50 -1.98
C ALA A 105 13.11 -17.27 -1.15
N HIS A 106 14.00 -18.00 -1.81
CA HIS A 106 15.07 -18.76 -1.17
C HIS A 106 16.02 -17.87 -0.37
N MET A 107 16.45 -16.73 -0.92
CA MET A 107 17.32 -15.78 -0.20
C MET A 107 16.66 -15.23 1.08
N MET A 108 15.41 -14.78 1.00
CA MET A 108 14.70 -14.19 2.14
C MET A 108 14.32 -15.25 3.20
N LEU A 109 13.89 -16.44 2.79
CA LEU A 109 13.53 -17.53 3.71
C LEU A 109 14.76 -18.16 4.39
N SER A 110 15.92 -18.17 3.72
CA SER A 110 17.17 -18.62 4.34
C SER A 110 17.61 -17.71 5.49
N VAL A 111 17.26 -16.42 5.45
CA VAL A 111 17.49 -15.48 6.56
C VAL A 111 16.60 -15.84 7.76
N LEU A 112 15.31 -16.12 7.51
CA LEU A 112 14.37 -16.52 8.55
C LEU A 112 14.87 -17.74 9.34
N LEU A 113 15.25 -18.81 8.65
CA LEU A 113 15.63 -20.08 9.29
C LEU A 113 16.83 -19.96 10.23
N ARG A 114 17.88 -19.24 9.83
CA ARG A 114 19.01 -19.00 10.73
C ARG A 114 18.67 -18.04 11.86
N SER A 115 17.86 -17.01 11.60
CA SER A 115 17.49 -16.01 12.61
C SER A 115 16.68 -16.63 13.75
N VAL A 116 15.89 -17.68 13.47
CA VAL A 116 15.12 -18.45 14.47
C VAL A 116 15.98 -19.53 15.16
N GLY A 117 17.28 -19.59 14.87
CA GLY A 117 18.22 -20.51 15.54
C GLY A 117 18.07 -21.98 15.12
N LYS A 118 17.32 -22.29 14.06
CA LYS A 118 17.20 -23.67 13.55
C LYS A 118 18.51 -24.12 12.94
N VAL A 119 19.09 -25.19 13.49
CA VAL A 119 20.28 -25.84 12.95
C VAL A 119 19.92 -26.46 11.60
N LYS A 120 20.78 -26.26 10.61
CA LYS A 120 20.58 -26.80 9.27
C LYS A 120 20.63 -28.33 9.32
N ASN A 121 19.46 -28.96 9.27
CA ASN A 121 19.24 -30.40 9.22
C ASN A 121 18.23 -30.72 8.09
N VAL A 122 18.02 -32.01 7.82
CA VAL A 122 17.12 -32.48 6.75
C VAL A 122 15.70 -31.92 6.90
N GLU A 123 15.20 -31.83 8.14
CA GLU A 123 13.86 -31.30 8.44
C GLU A 123 13.75 -29.81 8.13
N THR A 124 14.79 -29.03 8.44
CA THR A 124 14.85 -27.59 8.18
C THR A 124 14.97 -27.30 6.68
N GLU A 125 15.72 -28.14 5.95
CA GLU A 125 15.81 -28.06 4.49
C GLU A 125 14.47 -28.43 3.82
N ALA A 126 13.78 -29.45 4.34
CA ALA A 126 12.45 -29.83 3.88
C ALA A 126 11.43 -28.70 4.10
N LEU A 127 11.42 -28.09 5.29
CA LEU A 127 10.57 -26.94 5.61
C LEU A 127 10.85 -25.74 4.69
N LEU A 128 12.12 -25.47 4.40
CA LEU A 128 12.51 -24.41 3.45
C LEU A 128 11.98 -24.71 2.04
N ALA A 129 12.18 -25.93 1.56
CA ALA A 129 11.71 -26.36 0.24
C ALA A 129 10.18 -26.27 0.13
N GLU A 130 9.46 -26.65 1.18
CA GLU A 130 8.00 -26.55 1.25
C GLU A 130 7.53 -25.09 1.17
N CYS A 131 8.17 -24.18 1.93
CA CYS A 131 7.85 -22.75 1.89
C CYS A 131 8.16 -22.12 0.53
N ILE A 132 9.27 -22.51 -0.09
CA ILE A 132 9.64 -22.06 -1.45
C ILE A 132 8.65 -22.58 -2.48
N GLY A 133 8.18 -23.81 -2.32
CA GLY A 133 7.17 -24.43 -3.20
C GLY A 133 5.87 -23.63 -3.29
N MET A 134 5.54 -22.82 -2.28
CA MET A 134 4.36 -21.92 -2.33
C MET A 134 4.48 -20.83 -3.40
N PHE A 135 5.69 -20.49 -3.84
CA PHE A 135 5.92 -19.50 -4.89
C PHE A 135 5.78 -20.11 -6.29
N ASP A 136 5.70 -21.43 -6.42
CA ASP A 136 5.43 -22.10 -7.69
C ASP A 136 4.04 -21.72 -8.23
N PRO A 137 3.89 -21.37 -9.52
CA PRO A 137 2.59 -21.06 -10.12
C PRO A 137 1.55 -22.18 -9.94
N THR A 138 1.98 -23.43 -9.93
CA THR A 138 1.09 -24.59 -9.77
C THR A 138 0.52 -24.71 -8.35
N SER A 139 1.20 -24.17 -7.34
CA SER A 139 0.76 -24.23 -5.94
C SER A 139 -0.58 -23.50 -5.73
N ASP A 140 -0.77 -22.35 -6.38
CA ASP A 140 -2.03 -21.59 -6.27
C ASP A 140 -3.17 -22.30 -7.01
N VAL A 141 -2.88 -22.95 -8.14
CA VAL A 141 -3.86 -23.72 -8.91
C VAL A 141 -4.35 -24.91 -8.09
N VAL A 142 -3.44 -25.69 -7.49
CA VAL A 142 -3.78 -26.83 -6.63
C VAL A 142 -4.57 -26.36 -5.41
N GLY A 143 -4.13 -25.29 -4.74
CA GLY A 143 -4.84 -24.76 -3.57
C GLY A 143 -6.28 -24.34 -3.89
N LYS A 144 -6.49 -23.64 -5.01
CA LYS A 144 -7.84 -23.25 -5.47
C LYS A 144 -8.69 -24.45 -5.86
N ALA A 145 -8.14 -25.39 -6.62
CA ALA A 145 -8.88 -26.54 -7.15
C ALA A 145 -9.29 -27.51 -6.03
N THR A 146 -8.46 -27.67 -5.01
CA THR A 146 -8.67 -28.64 -3.93
C THR A 146 -9.29 -28.02 -2.66
N GLY A 147 -9.31 -26.69 -2.54
CA GLY A 147 -9.75 -25.98 -1.34
C GLY A 147 -8.84 -26.19 -0.12
N MET A 148 -7.67 -26.83 -0.30
CA MET A 148 -6.78 -27.19 0.82
C MET A 148 -6.09 -25.97 1.44
N TRP A 149 -5.84 -24.91 0.67
CA TRP A 149 -5.26 -23.67 1.20
C TRP A 149 -5.65 -22.44 0.36
N VAL A 150 -5.63 -21.28 1.03
CA VAL A 150 -5.81 -19.97 0.38
C VAL A 150 -4.52 -19.54 -0.31
N PRO A 151 -4.56 -19.15 -1.60
CA PRO A 151 -3.42 -18.59 -2.31
C PRO A 151 -2.81 -17.39 -1.58
N ILE A 152 -1.48 -17.31 -1.56
CA ILE A 152 -0.75 -16.18 -0.96
C ILE A 152 -0.45 -15.11 -2.00
N SER A 153 -0.30 -13.86 -1.56
CA SER A 153 0.24 -12.82 -2.44
C SER A 153 1.75 -12.95 -2.56
N LYS A 154 2.24 -13.06 -3.81
CA LYS A 154 3.65 -13.27 -4.15
C LYS A 154 4.44 -11.98 -4.35
N HIS A 155 4.04 -10.90 -3.67
CA HIS A 155 4.73 -9.61 -3.75
C HIS A 155 5.95 -9.58 -2.79
N PRO A 156 7.13 -9.07 -3.21
CA PRO A 156 8.36 -9.08 -2.40
C PRO A 156 8.21 -8.40 -1.03
N VAL A 157 7.43 -7.33 -0.96
CA VAL A 157 7.15 -6.60 0.29
C VAL A 157 6.39 -7.46 1.28
N ILE A 158 5.40 -8.23 0.82
CA ILE A 158 4.59 -9.11 1.67
C ILE A 158 5.50 -10.22 2.24
N LEU A 159 6.37 -10.79 1.41
CA LEU A 159 7.39 -11.74 1.85
C LEU A 159 8.34 -11.13 2.88
N ALA A 160 8.87 -9.94 2.62
CA ALA A 160 9.77 -9.24 3.54
C ALA A 160 9.12 -8.98 4.90
N LEU A 161 7.87 -8.53 4.92
CA LEU A 161 7.10 -8.30 6.14
C LEU A 161 6.80 -9.61 6.89
N ALA A 162 6.41 -10.67 6.19
CA ALA A 162 6.13 -11.96 6.79
C ALA A 162 7.39 -12.56 7.43
N VAL A 163 8.52 -12.55 6.71
CA VAL A 163 9.82 -12.98 7.24
C VAL A 163 10.19 -12.16 8.47
N ARG A 164 10.11 -10.83 8.38
CA ARG A 164 10.42 -9.93 9.51
C ARG A 164 9.55 -10.25 10.72
N LYS A 165 8.24 -10.45 10.54
CA LYS A 165 7.29 -10.81 11.60
C LYS A 165 7.66 -12.13 12.28
N LEU A 166 8.00 -13.17 11.51
CA LEU A 166 8.36 -14.48 12.05
C LEU A 166 9.71 -14.44 12.79
N ILE A 167 10.69 -13.66 12.30
CA ILE A 167 11.96 -13.42 13.00
C ILE A 167 11.70 -12.78 14.37
N TYR A 168 10.95 -11.68 14.42
CA TYR A 168 10.66 -10.99 15.69
C TYR A 168 9.82 -11.84 16.65
N GLY A 169 8.89 -12.63 16.12
CA GLY A 169 8.08 -13.54 16.94
C GLY A 169 8.85 -14.76 17.45
N SER A 170 9.99 -15.10 16.85
CA SER A 170 10.71 -16.37 17.07
C SER A 170 9.85 -17.63 16.85
N VAL A 171 8.77 -17.50 16.08
CA VAL A 171 7.84 -18.60 15.77
C VAL A 171 8.00 -18.93 14.29
N PHE A 172 8.72 -20.01 13.98
CA PHE A 172 8.71 -20.59 12.64
C PHE A 172 8.94 -22.10 12.69
N THR A 173 7.86 -22.84 12.87
CA THR A 173 7.82 -24.29 13.05
C THR A 173 7.29 -25.02 11.82
N SER A 174 6.45 -24.38 11.00
CA SER A 174 5.78 -25.02 9.86
C SER A 174 5.54 -24.09 8.67
N ALA A 175 5.28 -24.68 7.49
CA ALA A 175 4.90 -23.95 6.29
C ALA A 175 3.54 -23.23 6.46
N GLU A 176 2.63 -23.80 7.24
CA GLU A 176 1.34 -23.18 7.54
C GLU A 176 1.49 -21.89 8.36
N GLU A 177 2.42 -21.83 9.32
CA GLU A 177 2.76 -20.59 10.01
C GLU A 177 3.31 -19.53 9.07
N PHE A 178 4.16 -19.93 8.12
CA PHE A 178 4.64 -19.01 7.09
C PHE A 178 3.51 -18.48 6.21
N ARG A 179 2.59 -19.35 5.77
CA ARG A 179 1.38 -18.95 5.04
C ARG A 179 0.54 -17.95 5.84
N LYS A 180 0.29 -18.21 7.12
CA LYS A 180 -0.42 -17.29 8.02
C LYS A 180 0.29 -15.94 8.15
N ALA A 181 1.62 -15.93 8.22
CA ALA A 181 2.39 -14.69 8.26
C ALA A 181 2.29 -13.90 6.95
N MET A 182 2.32 -14.56 5.79
CA MET A 182 2.08 -13.94 4.48
C MET A 182 0.68 -13.33 4.38
N LEU A 183 -0.34 -14.07 4.81
CA LEU A 183 -1.73 -13.58 4.83
C LEU A 183 -1.90 -12.39 5.78
N ALA A 184 -1.32 -12.47 6.99
CA ALA A 184 -1.35 -11.37 7.94
C ALA A 184 -0.62 -10.12 7.42
N ALA A 185 0.54 -10.28 6.78
CA ALA A 185 1.27 -9.17 6.17
C ALA A 185 0.44 -8.50 5.06
N ARG A 186 -0.22 -9.28 4.19
CA ARG A 186 -1.16 -8.73 3.22
C ARG A 186 -2.34 -8.00 3.89
N GLY A 187 -2.92 -8.59 4.95
CA GLY A 187 -4.01 -7.99 5.71
C GLY A 187 -3.62 -6.63 6.30
N THR A 188 -2.41 -6.50 6.86
CA THR A 188 -1.88 -5.21 7.32
C THR A 188 -1.83 -4.17 6.22
N ILE A 189 -1.33 -4.54 5.02
CA ILE A 189 -1.25 -3.60 3.89
C ILE A 189 -2.66 -3.19 3.43
N LEU A 190 -3.59 -4.15 3.33
CA LEU A 190 -4.98 -3.85 2.97
C LEU A 190 -5.65 -2.89 3.96
N HIS A 191 -5.41 -3.05 5.26
CA HIS A 191 -5.91 -2.10 6.25
C HIS A 191 -5.32 -0.70 6.06
N LEU A 192 -4.01 -0.61 5.84
CA LEU A 192 -3.36 0.69 5.57
C LEU A 192 -3.89 1.36 4.30
N VAL A 193 -4.13 0.58 3.24
CA VAL A 193 -4.76 1.06 2.00
C VAL A 193 -6.14 1.62 2.30
N SER A 194 -6.99 0.85 2.99
CA SER A 194 -8.35 1.26 3.36
C SER A 194 -8.36 2.52 4.25
N ASP A 195 -7.41 2.64 5.17
CA ASP A 195 -7.24 3.83 6.01
C ASP A 195 -6.85 5.05 5.17
N THR A 196 -5.90 4.92 4.23
CA THR A 196 -5.52 6.03 3.34
C THR A 196 -6.65 6.46 2.40
N GLU A 197 -7.46 5.50 1.92
CA GLU A 197 -8.65 5.76 1.11
C GLU A 197 -9.73 6.49 1.93
N SER A 198 -10.04 5.99 3.12
CA SER A 198 -11.00 6.62 4.04
C SER A 198 -10.60 8.03 4.43
N TRP A 199 -9.31 8.24 4.71
CA TRP A 199 -8.74 9.55 5.00
C TRP A 199 -8.89 10.51 3.81
N SER A 200 -8.63 10.03 2.59
CA SER A 200 -8.75 10.84 1.37
C SER A 200 -10.21 11.20 1.07
N GLY A 201 -11.13 10.25 1.25
CA GLY A 201 -12.56 10.49 1.12
C GLY A 201 -13.08 11.52 2.15
N LEU A 202 -12.58 11.49 3.38
CA LEU A 202 -12.89 12.51 4.39
C LEU A 202 -12.42 13.90 3.94
N LEU A 203 -11.17 14.01 3.47
CA LEU A 203 -10.62 15.27 2.99
C LEU A 203 -11.44 15.84 1.82
N ARG A 204 -11.80 15.02 0.83
CA ARG A 204 -12.61 15.44 -0.32
C ARG A 204 -13.99 15.94 0.07
N ASN A 205 -14.64 15.26 1.03
CA ASN A 205 -15.92 15.74 1.58
C ASN A 205 -15.76 17.10 2.31
N CYS A 206 -14.69 17.28 3.07
CA CYS A 206 -14.40 18.56 3.74
C CYS A 206 -14.11 19.66 2.72
N ASP A 207 -13.33 19.36 1.69
CA ASP A 207 -12.99 20.25 0.59
C ASP A 207 -14.24 20.75 -0.14
N ARG A 208 -15.14 19.82 -0.54
CA ARG A 208 -16.41 20.13 -1.18
C ARG A 208 -17.29 21.02 -0.31
N CYS A 209 -17.44 20.70 0.97
CA CYS A 209 -18.21 21.51 1.91
C CYS A 209 -17.65 22.94 2.06
N VAL A 210 -16.32 23.08 2.16
CA VAL A 210 -15.66 24.40 2.27
C VAL A 210 -15.78 25.17 0.96
N PHE A 211 -15.65 24.50 -0.19
CA PHE A 211 -15.85 25.10 -1.50
C PHE A 211 -17.26 25.69 -1.66
N GLU A 212 -18.28 24.91 -1.30
CA GLU A 212 -19.70 25.27 -1.48
C GLU A 212 -20.16 26.37 -0.51
N HIS A 213 -19.63 26.40 0.71
CA HIS A 213 -20.14 27.27 1.77
C HIS A 213 -19.18 28.35 2.26
N ASP A 214 -17.88 28.26 1.97
CA ASP A 214 -16.86 29.25 2.36
C ASP A 214 -15.72 29.32 1.33
N ARG A 215 -16.07 29.84 0.15
CA ARG A 215 -15.15 29.94 -0.98
C ARG A 215 -13.86 30.69 -0.65
N VAL A 216 -13.95 31.74 0.18
CA VAL A 216 -12.79 32.54 0.60
C VAL A 216 -11.80 31.69 1.40
N ALA A 217 -12.29 30.86 2.33
CA ALA A 217 -11.43 29.94 3.08
C ALA A 217 -10.83 28.85 2.18
N TRP A 218 -11.59 28.36 1.18
CA TRP A 218 -11.09 27.41 0.20
C TRP A 218 -9.94 28.00 -0.62
N ASP A 219 -10.14 29.17 -1.24
CA ASP A 219 -9.10 29.84 -2.05
C ASP A 219 -7.84 30.14 -1.22
N ALA A 220 -8.01 30.60 0.03
CA ALA A 220 -6.90 30.85 0.95
C ALA A 220 -6.11 29.59 1.33
N ALA A 221 -6.76 28.42 1.39
CA ALA A 221 -6.09 27.15 1.63
C ALA A 221 -5.32 26.69 0.38
N TYR A 222 -5.91 26.80 -0.81
CA TYR A 222 -5.29 26.39 -2.06
C TYR A 222 -4.16 27.29 -2.53
N ALA A 223 -4.16 28.57 -2.14
CA ALA A 223 -3.02 29.47 -2.34
C ALA A 223 -1.72 29.00 -1.63
N ARG A 224 -1.80 27.99 -0.74
CA ARG A 224 -0.67 27.49 0.06
C ARG A 224 -0.21 26.08 -0.34
N VAL A 225 -0.77 25.49 -1.39
CA VAL A 225 -0.44 24.13 -1.84
C VAL A 225 -0.07 24.11 -3.32
N GLY A 226 0.62 23.06 -3.75
CA GLY A 226 1.03 22.89 -5.13
C GLY A 226 -0.06 22.30 -6.03
N ALA A 227 0.21 22.32 -7.34
CA ALA A 227 -0.65 21.69 -8.35
C ALA A 227 -0.80 20.17 -8.17
N ASP A 228 0.15 19.52 -7.50
CA ASP A 228 0.07 18.11 -7.12
C ASP A 228 -1.09 17.85 -6.14
N VAL A 229 -1.29 18.74 -5.16
CA VAL A 229 -2.42 18.69 -4.24
C VAL A 229 -3.73 18.92 -4.99
N ALA A 230 -3.79 19.93 -5.86
CA ALA A 230 -4.99 20.17 -6.68
C ALA A 230 -5.36 18.94 -7.54
N ARG A 231 -4.36 18.29 -8.14
CA ARG A 231 -4.56 17.08 -8.97
C ARG A 231 -5.14 15.91 -8.18
N VAL A 232 -4.66 15.65 -6.96
CA VAL A 232 -5.18 14.51 -6.17
C VAL A 232 -6.56 14.78 -5.55
N MET A 233 -6.97 16.05 -5.52
CA MET A 233 -8.27 16.51 -5.02
C MET A 233 -9.36 16.55 -6.10
N GLN A 234 -9.01 16.34 -7.37
CA GLN A 234 -9.99 16.11 -8.44
C GLN A 234 -10.64 14.74 -8.26
N ASP A 235 -11.97 14.71 -8.32
CA ASP A 235 -12.74 13.49 -8.39
C ASP A 235 -13.33 13.33 -9.80
N SER A 236 -13.25 12.13 -10.36
CA SER A 236 -13.68 11.84 -11.74
C SER A 236 -15.20 11.93 -11.92
N ASP A 237 -15.98 11.81 -10.84
CA ASP A 237 -17.43 12.06 -10.85
C ASP A 237 -17.78 13.53 -11.09
N GLU A 238 -16.80 14.44 -10.98
CA GLU A 238 -16.98 15.88 -11.21
C GLU A 238 -16.40 16.37 -12.55
N GLU A 239 -15.79 15.50 -13.36
CA GLU A 239 -15.06 15.83 -14.62
C GLU A 239 -15.98 16.19 -15.82
N GLY A 240 -17.30 16.12 -15.62
CA GLY A 240 -18.29 16.26 -16.69
C GLY A 240 -18.37 14.98 -17.53
N TYR A 241 -19.56 14.63 -17.96
CA TYR A 241 -19.83 13.38 -18.67
C TYR A 241 -21.03 13.53 -19.60
N GLU A 242 -21.10 12.69 -20.63
CA GLU A 242 -22.34 12.50 -21.39
C GLU A 242 -23.24 11.55 -20.59
N ASP A 243 -24.47 11.97 -20.32
CA ASP A 243 -25.44 11.14 -19.64
C ASP A 243 -26.07 10.10 -20.59
N ASP A 244 -26.99 9.27 -20.05
CA ASP A 244 -27.62 8.17 -20.79
C ASP A 244 -28.47 8.66 -21.98
N ASP A 245 -28.86 9.94 -21.99
CA ASP A 245 -29.61 10.58 -23.07
C ASP A 245 -28.69 11.28 -24.09
N GLY A 246 -27.37 11.19 -23.90
CA GLY A 246 -26.35 11.85 -24.72
C GLY A 246 -26.25 13.35 -24.47
N GLU A 247 -26.85 13.86 -23.38
CA GLU A 247 -26.71 15.25 -22.98
C GLU A 247 -25.40 15.43 -22.18
N TYR A 248 -24.64 16.45 -22.54
CA TYR A 248 -23.38 16.75 -21.87
C TYR A 248 -23.63 17.47 -20.55
N VAL A 249 -23.31 16.80 -19.44
CA VAL A 249 -23.25 17.39 -18.11
C VAL A 249 -21.88 18.03 -17.92
N PRO A 250 -21.79 19.36 -17.70
CA PRO A 250 -20.51 20.03 -17.54
C PRO A 250 -19.82 19.64 -16.22
N PRO A 251 -18.50 19.85 -16.12
CA PRO A 251 -17.76 19.61 -14.88
C PRO A 251 -18.27 20.49 -13.74
N SER A 252 -18.08 20.03 -12.50
CA SER A 252 -18.44 20.81 -11.32
C SER A 252 -17.61 22.12 -11.27
N PRO A 253 -18.14 23.22 -10.68
CA PRO A 253 -17.35 24.43 -10.48
C PRO A 253 -16.08 24.20 -9.64
N ARG A 254 -16.11 23.22 -8.73
CA ARG A 254 -14.95 22.81 -7.92
C ARG A 254 -13.89 22.16 -8.79
N TRP A 255 -14.28 21.20 -9.62
CA TRP A 255 -13.40 20.53 -10.54
C TRP A 255 -12.73 21.52 -11.51
N ALA A 256 -13.51 22.45 -12.08
CA ALA A 256 -12.98 23.47 -12.98
C ALA A 256 -11.98 24.40 -12.28
N ALA A 257 -12.23 24.78 -11.03
CA ALA A 257 -11.30 25.58 -10.23
C ALA A 257 -9.99 24.83 -9.95
N LEU A 258 -10.05 23.55 -9.60
CA LEU A 258 -8.88 22.70 -9.42
C LEU A 258 -8.09 22.53 -10.73
N GLN A 259 -8.79 22.33 -11.85
CA GLN A 259 -8.17 22.19 -13.17
C GLN A 259 -7.41 23.46 -13.58
N ALA A 260 -7.97 24.64 -13.31
CA ALA A 260 -7.31 25.91 -13.57
C ALA A 260 -6.00 26.06 -12.76
N MET A 261 -5.99 25.62 -11.49
CA MET A 261 -4.78 25.62 -10.66
C MET A 261 -3.70 24.69 -11.20
N ILE A 262 -4.10 23.51 -11.71
CA ILE A 262 -3.17 22.57 -12.33
C ILE A 262 -2.57 23.16 -13.61
N GLY A 263 -3.38 23.84 -14.42
CA GLY A 263 -2.92 24.54 -15.62
C GLY A 263 -1.92 25.65 -15.30
N ALA A 264 -2.24 26.51 -14.33
CA ALA A 264 -1.37 27.62 -13.90
C ALA A 264 -0.03 27.15 -13.30
N GLY A 265 -0.01 26.00 -12.60
CA GLY A 265 1.20 25.42 -12.03
C GLY A 265 2.18 24.83 -13.05
N ASN A 266 1.77 24.66 -14.31
CA ASN A 266 2.61 24.13 -15.40
C ASN A 266 3.17 25.22 -16.33
N GLU A 267 2.82 26.50 -16.13
CA GLU A 267 3.42 27.58 -16.90
C GLU A 267 4.83 27.89 -16.37
N PRO A 268 5.89 27.86 -17.22
CA PRO A 268 7.19 28.35 -16.82
C PRO A 268 7.05 29.85 -16.49
N PRO A 269 7.73 30.36 -15.44
CA PRO A 269 7.58 31.75 -15.06
C PRO A 269 7.91 32.65 -16.24
N SER A 270 6.91 33.40 -16.71
CA SER A 270 7.07 34.40 -17.75
C SER A 270 8.05 35.45 -17.23
N ARG A 271 9.24 35.51 -17.84
CA ARG A 271 10.24 36.56 -17.60
C ARG A 271 9.96 37.75 -18.49
#